data_AF-A0A815L9V6-F1
#
_entry.id   AF-A0A815L9V6-F1
#
_cell.length_a   1.000
_cell.length_b   1.000
_cell.length_c   1.000
_cell.angle_alpha   90.00
_cell.angle_beta   90.00
_cell.angle_gamma   90.00
#
_symmetry.space_group_name_H-M   'P 1'
#
loop_
_entity.id
_entity.type
_entity.pdbx_description
1 polymer ?
#
loop_
_entity_poly.entity_id
_entity_poly.type
_entity_poly.pdbx_seq_one_letter_code
_entity_poly.pdbx_strand_id
1 'polypeptide(L)'
;MTKINNGEWRLFEELIEKKNEQESRINDTNIAQPTLFAIQVALAALLVSWNISPSCIISHSAGDQAAAFVAGRLTLEEAVRMLAVSMSEEEVENKLLKGIEHLACIAVVNGPRSVTISGDEKIIDEIQQILSTSYSNVFKACVRIENAFHSYQMNRFDTEKEMLSSLKDIRRLPVQDQKQIFDPICAKAKPYSSVIGEQMNDNIPVDGQYWWSNVRQAVRFYDAIAAIIKDEVAKVFLEISPHPVLGTSIRECYELTNQQQSPLILPTLKRKENEQITLLTSLAQLTTSSPHVWQQYFHTRQILPMKNHEEYFDHFPLYKFHLSPCWYESKDSSIQRLANRIPTHPLLGIRQLNDQTSATWKSLININLPQHAFLKDHKIQDAILFPAVAYLELATAACQQLLSSKEDDQQQQPTIIFEDINFIKALILNEHELVEVFTQIIMPMREWYIYSRPWSTAGPDCMRSSGMTCTDVVDSFRDQNNLNKYSLNEFTLHARGKIEIDFKEQKSLTIPPLNTINDTWSTQDIASAYAHLSTRGYQYGSSFQK
;
A
#
# COMPACT_ATOMS: atom_id res chain seq x y z
N MET A 1 35.34 33.08 -10.51
CA MET A 1 35.27 34.51 -10.88
C MET A 1 35.96 34.68 -12.22
N THR A 2 35.26 34.44 -13.32
CA THR A 2 35.82 34.63 -14.66
C THR A 2 35.31 35.98 -15.13
N LYS A 3 36.21 36.97 -15.30
CA LYS A 3 35.87 38.28 -15.86
C LYS A 3 35.51 38.05 -17.34
N ILE A 4 34.23 38.24 -17.67
CA ILE A 4 33.75 38.24 -19.05
C ILE A 4 33.94 39.69 -19.54
N ASN A 5 34.95 39.91 -20.40
CA ASN A 5 35.46 41.14 -21.05
C ASN A 5 35.02 42.56 -20.61
N ASN A 6 36.03 43.43 -20.45
CA ASN A 6 36.06 44.91 -20.64
C ASN A 6 34.97 45.83 -20.06
N GLY A 7 34.12 45.37 -19.14
CA GLY A 7 33.20 46.25 -18.40
C GLY A 7 33.28 46.02 -16.89
N GLU A 8 33.25 47.10 -16.12
CA GLU A 8 33.27 47.17 -14.65
C GLU A 8 32.00 46.58 -14.00
N TRP A 9 31.71 45.29 -14.17
CA TRP A 9 30.55 44.68 -13.52
C TRP A 9 30.79 43.26 -13.05
N ARG A 10 30.14 42.88 -11.94
CA ARG A 10 30.15 41.53 -11.41
C ARG A 10 28.73 41.00 -11.28
N LEU A 11 28.53 39.79 -11.78
CA LEU A 11 27.25 39.07 -11.69
C LEU A 11 26.67 39.05 -10.26
N PHE A 12 27.49 38.77 -9.26
CA PHE A 12 27.07 38.74 -7.86
C PHE A 12 26.63 40.11 -7.34
N GLU A 13 27.25 41.19 -7.80
CA GLU A 13 26.87 42.55 -7.41
C GLU A 13 25.47 42.89 -7.96
N GLU A 14 25.21 42.56 -9.23
CA GLU A 14 23.89 42.77 -9.86
C GLU A 14 22.78 41.87 -9.28
N LEU A 15 23.10 40.65 -8.85
CA LEU A 15 22.12 39.70 -8.30
C LEU A 15 21.85 39.83 -6.80
N ILE A 16 22.87 40.16 -5.99
CA ILE A 16 22.81 40.06 -4.52
C ILE A 16 22.99 41.41 -3.82
N GLU A 17 23.86 42.28 -4.34
CA GLU A 17 24.25 43.51 -3.63
C GLU A 17 23.33 44.71 -3.93
N LYS A 18 22.71 44.74 -5.12
CA LYS A 18 21.71 45.75 -5.47
C LYS A 18 20.42 45.54 -4.68
N LYS A 19 19.97 46.56 -3.94
CA LYS A 19 18.86 46.45 -2.98
C LYS A 19 17.47 46.43 -3.63
N ASN A 20 17.34 46.85 -4.89
CA ASN A 20 16.06 46.87 -5.60
C ASN A 20 16.23 46.62 -7.12
N GLU A 21 15.14 46.17 -7.76
CA GLU A 21 15.07 45.84 -9.20
C GLU A 21 15.32 47.07 -10.11
N GLN A 22 15.12 48.29 -9.60
CA GLN A 22 15.29 49.54 -10.35
C GLN A 22 16.76 50.00 -10.45
N GLU A 23 17.61 49.60 -9.51
CA GLU A 23 19.04 49.88 -9.49
C GLU A 23 19.87 48.83 -10.23
N SER A 24 19.23 47.73 -10.65
CA SER A 24 19.87 46.63 -11.35
C SER A 24 19.77 46.81 -12.86
N ARG A 25 20.87 46.47 -13.54
CA ARG A 25 20.94 46.44 -15.01
C ARG A 25 20.59 45.06 -15.58
N ILE A 26 19.88 44.23 -14.81
CA ILE A 26 19.55 42.85 -15.20
C ILE A 26 18.70 42.73 -16.47
N ASN A 27 18.09 43.83 -16.92
CA ASN A 27 17.33 43.88 -18.16
C ASN A 27 18.20 44.18 -19.39
N ASP A 28 19.45 44.64 -19.21
CA ASP A 28 20.38 44.90 -20.30
C ASP A 28 20.84 43.56 -20.87
N THR A 29 20.77 43.39 -22.19
CA THR A 29 20.97 42.08 -22.84
C THR A 29 22.33 41.45 -22.49
N ASN A 30 23.37 42.29 -22.42
CA ASN A 30 24.75 41.92 -22.08
C ASN A 30 24.94 41.44 -20.62
N ILE A 31 23.98 41.72 -19.72
CA ILE A 31 23.97 41.25 -18.33
C ILE A 31 22.94 40.13 -18.16
N ALA A 32 21.77 40.25 -18.79
CA ALA A 32 20.68 39.29 -18.72
C ALA A 32 21.09 37.88 -19.20
N GLN A 33 21.73 37.77 -20.37
CA GLN A 33 22.10 36.46 -20.93
C GLN A 33 23.17 35.73 -20.10
N PRO A 34 24.29 36.37 -19.70
CA PRO A 34 25.26 35.70 -18.82
C PRO A 34 24.67 35.35 -17.45
N THR A 35 23.77 36.18 -16.93
CA THR A 35 23.10 35.91 -15.66
C THR A 35 22.16 34.71 -15.76
N LEU A 36 21.36 34.64 -16.82
CA LEU A 36 20.48 33.51 -17.07
C LEU A 36 21.28 32.21 -17.18
N PHE A 37 22.36 32.21 -17.98
CA PHE A 37 23.26 31.06 -18.08
C PHE A 37 23.79 30.64 -16.71
N ALA A 38 24.33 31.59 -15.93
CA ALA A 38 24.90 31.29 -14.62
C ALA A 38 23.87 30.68 -13.65
N ILE A 39 22.64 31.21 -13.62
CA ILE A 39 21.54 30.69 -12.79
C ILE A 39 21.17 29.27 -13.25
N GLN A 40 21.00 29.05 -14.55
CA GLN A 40 20.62 27.74 -15.10
C GLN A 40 21.68 26.68 -14.80
N VAL A 41 22.95 27.02 -14.97
CA VAL A 41 24.08 26.15 -14.66
C VAL A 41 24.18 25.88 -13.16
N ALA A 42 23.98 26.89 -12.31
CA ALA A 42 24.00 26.72 -10.86
C ALA A 42 22.85 25.81 -10.37
N LEU A 43 21.65 25.98 -10.92
CA LEU A 43 20.49 25.11 -10.62
C LEU A 43 20.71 23.68 -11.11
N ALA A 44 21.24 23.50 -12.33
CA ALA A 44 21.61 22.18 -12.83
C ALA A 44 22.67 21.53 -11.93
N ALA A 45 23.68 22.27 -11.50
CA ALA A 45 24.74 21.77 -10.62
C ALA A 45 24.20 21.38 -9.25
N LEU A 46 23.24 22.15 -8.72
CA LEU A 46 22.55 21.83 -7.47
C LEU A 46 21.77 20.52 -7.60
N LEU A 47 21.00 20.33 -8.67
CA LEU A 47 20.24 19.10 -8.91
C LEU A 47 21.16 17.88 -9.08
N VAL A 48 22.26 18.04 -9.81
CA VAL A 48 23.28 17.01 -9.98
C VAL A 48 23.98 16.69 -8.65
N SER A 49 24.22 17.68 -7.80
CA SER A 49 24.73 17.46 -6.43
C SER A 49 23.79 16.64 -5.55
N TRP A 50 22.50 16.59 -5.93
CA TRP A 50 21.48 15.74 -5.30
C TRP A 50 21.29 14.39 -6.01
N ASN A 51 22.20 14.00 -6.91
CA ASN A 51 22.13 12.82 -7.77
C ASN A 51 20.86 12.76 -8.65
N ILE A 52 20.27 13.91 -8.97
CA ILE A 52 19.12 13.98 -9.87
C ILE A 52 19.66 14.06 -11.29
N SER A 53 19.53 12.96 -12.04
CA SER A 53 19.97 12.86 -13.44
C SER A 53 18.79 13.03 -14.40
N PRO A 54 18.90 13.87 -15.45
CA PRO A 54 17.89 13.96 -16.49
C PRO A 54 17.97 12.79 -17.48
N SER A 55 16.82 12.31 -17.96
CA SER A 55 16.75 11.37 -19.09
C SER A 55 16.97 12.06 -20.44
N CYS A 56 16.60 13.34 -20.53
CA CYS A 56 16.82 14.20 -21.69
C CYS A 56 17.02 15.65 -21.27
N ILE A 57 17.72 16.41 -22.11
CA ILE A 57 17.92 17.85 -21.96
C ILE A 57 17.36 18.51 -23.22
N ILE A 58 16.47 19.48 -23.05
CA ILE A 58 15.93 20.31 -24.12
C ILE A 58 16.11 21.78 -23.77
N SER A 59 16.43 22.57 -24.77
CA SER A 59 16.68 24.00 -24.63
C SER A 59 15.69 24.85 -25.41
N HIS A 60 15.63 26.13 -25.06
CA HIS A 60 14.83 27.15 -25.74
C HIS A 60 15.66 28.42 -25.84
N SER A 61 15.96 28.86 -27.07
CA SER A 61 16.65 30.12 -27.35
C SER A 61 17.91 30.32 -26.48
N ALA A 62 17.94 31.34 -25.63
CA ALA A 62 19.05 31.66 -24.71
C ALA A 62 19.43 30.52 -23.75
N GLY A 63 18.52 29.56 -23.51
CA GLY A 63 18.83 28.36 -22.72
C GLY A 63 19.74 27.34 -23.43
N ASP A 64 19.96 27.46 -24.74
CA ASP A 64 20.78 26.51 -25.52
C ASP A 64 22.22 26.44 -25.00
N GLN A 65 22.79 27.56 -24.57
CA GLN A 65 24.16 27.63 -24.06
C GLN A 65 24.31 26.81 -22.77
N ALA A 66 23.39 27.00 -21.83
CA ALA A 66 23.37 26.25 -20.58
C ALA A 66 23.10 24.76 -20.83
N ALA A 67 22.15 24.43 -21.71
CA ALA A 67 21.85 23.06 -22.07
C ALA A 67 23.03 22.35 -22.76
N ALA A 68 23.72 23.02 -23.69
CA ALA A 68 24.90 22.47 -24.36
C ALA A 68 26.05 22.24 -23.39
N PHE A 69 26.25 23.15 -22.42
CA PHE A 69 27.23 22.97 -21.35
C PHE A 69 26.85 21.81 -20.41
N VAL A 70 25.60 21.73 -19.96
CA VAL A 70 25.12 20.65 -19.06
C VAL A 70 25.12 19.28 -19.75
N ALA A 71 24.81 19.23 -21.04
CA ALA A 71 24.89 18.02 -21.87
C ALA A 71 26.32 17.66 -22.28
N GLY A 72 27.32 18.47 -21.88
CA GLY A 72 28.73 18.22 -22.11
C GLY A 72 29.24 18.43 -23.52
N ARG A 73 28.49 19.18 -24.33
CA ARG A 73 28.90 19.60 -25.67
C ARG A 73 29.78 20.84 -25.68
N LEU A 74 29.76 21.63 -24.61
CA LEU A 74 30.67 22.74 -24.40
C LEU A 74 31.46 22.55 -23.12
N THR A 75 32.68 23.08 -23.09
CA THR A 75 33.39 23.38 -21.84
C THR A 75 32.83 24.68 -21.23
N LEU A 76 33.09 24.91 -19.94
CA LEU A 76 32.68 26.15 -19.27
C LEU A 76 33.34 27.37 -19.94
N GLU A 77 34.60 27.24 -20.36
CA GLU A 77 35.32 28.31 -21.04
C GLU A 77 34.70 28.65 -22.40
N GLU A 78 34.33 27.66 -23.20
CA GLU A 78 33.64 27.87 -24.47
C GLU A 78 32.26 28.50 -24.28
N ALA A 79 31.46 27.99 -23.33
CA ALA A 79 30.14 28.55 -23.03
C ALA A 79 30.23 30.00 -22.55
N VAL A 80 31.22 30.34 -21.72
CA VAL A 80 31.47 31.71 -21.26
C VAL A 80 32.00 32.61 -22.37
N ARG A 81 32.88 32.11 -23.25
CA ARG A 81 33.37 32.88 -24.41
C ARG A 81 32.24 33.25 -25.35
N MET A 82 31.27 32.38 -25.56
CA MET A 82 30.09 32.70 -26.38
C MET A 82 29.24 33.83 -25.79
N LEU A 83 29.08 33.87 -24.47
CA LEU A 83 28.37 34.97 -23.78
C LEU A 83 29.09 36.31 -23.94
N ALA A 84 30.43 36.28 -24.05
CA ALA A 84 31.27 37.44 -24.29
C ALA A 84 31.15 38.01 -25.71
N VAL A 85 30.48 37.31 -26.64
CA VAL A 85 30.16 37.81 -28.00
C VAL A 85 28.87 38.63 -27.99
N SER A 86 28.42 39.10 -26.82
CA SER A 86 27.46 40.20 -26.72
C SER A 86 28.10 41.43 -27.35
N MET A 87 27.87 41.64 -28.64
CA MET A 87 28.40 42.77 -29.41
C MET A 87 28.17 44.07 -28.66
N SER A 88 29.21 44.91 -28.57
CA SER A 88 29.07 46.29 -28.14
C SER A 88 28.26 47.06 -29.17
N GLU A 89 27.30 47.84 -28.69
CA GLU A 89 26.44 48.76 -29.45
C GLU A 89 27.24 49.75 -30.32
N GLU A 90 28.51 49.99 -29.98
CA GLU A 90 29.36 51.07 -30.48
C GLU A 90 29.82 50.95 -31.95
N GLU A 91 29.50 49.87 -32.69
CA GLU A 91 29.88 49.73 -34.11
C GLU A 91 28.71 49.59 -35.11
N VAL A 92 27.44 49.61 -34.68
CA VAL A 92 26.31 49.21 -35.55
C VAL A 92 25.40 50.36 -36.03
N GLU A 93 25.58 51.60 -35.55
CA GLU A 93 24.64 52.69 -35.86
C GLU A 93 24.79 53.36 -37.25
N ASN A 94 25.72 52.96 -38.12
CA ASN A 94 25.94 53.68 -39.38
C ASN A 94 25.80 52.83 -40.65
N LYS A 95 24.53 52.65 -41.08
CA LYS A 95 24.00 52.92 -42.45
C LYS A 95 22.92 51.92 -42.93
N LEU A 96 21.85 52.51 -43.49
CA LEU A 96 20.96 52.03 -44.57
C LEU A 96 19.75 51.15 -44.23
N LEU A 97 18.55 51.70 -44.43
CA LEU A 97 17.36 50.94 -44.82
C LEU A 97 16.50 51.71 -45.86
N LYS A 98 16.19 51.04 -46.98
CA LYS A 98 15.05 51.31 -47.89
C LYS A 98 14.62 49.99 -48.56
N GLY A 99 13.34 49.60 -48.48
CA GLY A 99 12.76 48.51 -49.30
C GLY A 99 11.87 47.43 -48.62
N ILE A 100 11.30 47.75 -47.45
CA ILE A 100 10.02 47.35 -46.80
C ILE A 100 9.17 46.08 -47.18
N GLU A 101 9.74 44.91 -47.46
CA GLU A 101 8.98 43.63 -47.52
C GLU A 101 9.37 42.63 -46.41
N HIS A 102 10.19 43.07 -45.45
CA HIS A 102 11.04 42.23 -44.59
C HIS A 102 10.95 42.59 -43.09
N LEU A 103 9.84 43.14 -42.58
CA LEU A 103 9.88 43.89 -41.30
C LEU A 103 9.55 43.13 -39.98
N ALA A 104 8.95 41.94 -40.04
CA ALA A 104 8.70 41.08 -38.86
C ALA A 104 8.63 39.60 -39.27
N CYS A 105 8.99 38.68 -38.37
CA CYS A 105 8.90 37.23 -38.60
C CYS A 105 8.56 36.45 -37.34
N ILE A 106 8.18 35.18 -37.49
CA ILE A 106 8.00 34.26 -36.36
C ILE A 106 9.39 33.97 -35.78
N ALA A 107 9.65 34.45 -34.57
CA ALA A 107 10.88 34.22 -33.83
C ALA A 107 10.88 32.86 -33.13
N VAL A 108 9.73 32.48 -32.58
CA VAL A 108 9.63 31.27 -31.75
C VAL A 108 8.31 30.58 -32.03
N VAL A 109 8.35 29.28 -32.27
CA VAL A 109 7.18 28.41 -32.28
C VAL A 109 7.17 27.66 -30.94
N ASN A 110 6.57 28.26 -29.92
CA ASN A 110 6.50 27.69 -28.58
C ASN A 110 5.56 26.47 -28.58
N GLY A 111 4.45 26.56 -29.30
CA GLY A 111 3.43 25.53 -29.36
C GLY A 111 2.57 25.69 -30.60
N PRO A 112 1.62 24.76 -30.82
CA PRO A 112 0.77 24.74 -32.02
C PRO A 112 -0.15 25.96 -32.13
N ARG A 113 -0.46 26.60 -30.99
CA ARG A 113 -1.29 27.81 -30.90
C ARG A 113 -0.54 28.96 -30.23
N SER A 114 0.77 28.82 -30.03
CA SER A 114 1.60 29.77 -29.28
C SER A 114 2.88 30.06 -30.06
N VAL A 115 2.91 31.25 -30.67
CA VAL A 115 4.06 31.73 -31.46
C VAL A 115 4.47 33.11 -30.95
N THR A 116 5.78 33.39 -30.97
CA THR A 116 6.34 34.70 -30.69
C THR A 116 6.79 35.34 -32.00
N ILE A 117 6.37 36.59 -32.22
CA ILE A 117 6.74 37.38 -33.39
C ILE A 117 7.79 38.41 -32.96
N SER A 118 8.85 38.54 -33.73
CA SER A 118 9.93 39.54 -33.53
C SER A 118 10.08 40.40 -34.77
N GLY A 119 10.33 41.69 -34.59
CA GLY A 119 10.51 42.62 -35.68
C GLY A 119 10.66 44.06 -35.19
N ASP A 120 10.48 45.00 -36.11
CA ASP A 120 10.51 46.43 -35.81
C ASP A 120 9.43 46.82 -34.77
N GLU A 121 9.79 47.67 -33.81
CA GLU A 121 8.90 48.08 -32.70
C GLU A 121 7.56 48.62 -33.23
N LYS A 122 7.57 49.46 -34.28
CA LYS A 122 6.35 50.06 -34.83
C LYS A 122 5.45 48.99 -35.46
N ILE A 123 6.05 47.99 -36.10
CA ILE A 123 5.32 46.89 -36.74
C ILE A 123 4.76 45.92 -35.69
N ILE A 124 5.49 45.65 -34.61
CA ILE A 124 4.98 44.84 -33.51
C ILE A 124 3.83 45.56 -32.80
N ASP A 125 3.93 46.87 -32.58
CA ASP A 125 2.84 47.69 -32.02
C ASP A 125 1.59 47.67 -32.92
N GLU A 126 1.76 47.80 -34.25
CA GLU A 126 0.67 47.67 -35.23
C GLU A 126 0.03 46.28 -35.20
N ILE A 127 0.84 45.20 -35.18
CA ILE A 127 0.35 43.82 -35.07
C ILE A 127 -0.40 43.63 -33.75
N GLN A 128 0.10 44.17 -32.64
CA GLN A 128 -0.57 44.10 -31.34
C GLN A 128 -1.91 44.83 -31.33
N GLN A 129 -2.00 45.97 -32.03
CA GLN A 129 -3.25 46.73 -32.17
C GLN A 129 -4.27 45.99 -33.04
N ILE A 130 -3.84 45.39 -34.15
CA ILE A 130 -4.68 44.54 -35.02
C ILE A 130 -5.20 43.35 -34.23
N LEU A 131 -4.31 42.61 -33.54
CA LEU A 131 -4.69 41.45 -32.72
C LEU A 131 -5.64 41.84 -31.58
N SER A 132 -5.50 43.05 -31.03
CA SER A 132 -6.40 43.54 -29.97
C SER A 132 -7.77 43.97 -30.46
N THR A 133 -7.88 44.39 -31.71
CA THR A 133 -9.13 44.82 -32.32
C THR A 133 -9.89 43.64 -32.94
N SER A 134 -9.18 42.70 -33.56
CA SER A 134 -9.78 41.61 -34.35
C SER A 134 -9.88 40.27 -33.61
N TYR A 135 -9.10 40.07 -32.54
CA TYR A 135 -9.00 38.77 -31.84
C TYR A 135 -8.90 38.93 -30.32
N SER A 136 -9.99 39.37 -29.69
CA SER A 136 -10.07 39.68 -28.25
C SER A 136 -9.80 38.48 -27.32
N ASN A 137 -9.92 37.26 -27.83
CA ASN A 137 -9.76 35.99 -27.11
C ASN A 137 -8.35 35.38 -27.20
N VAL A 138 -7.38 36.04 -27.84
CA VAL A 138 -5.99 35.55 -27.96
C VAL A 138 -5.13 36.08 -26.81
N PHE A 139 -4.41 35.19 -26.13
CA PHE A 139 -3.45 35.56 -25.07
C PHE A 139 -2.27 36.34 -25.66
N LYS A 140 -1.92 37.47 -25.04
CA LYS A 140 -0.92 38.41 -25.54
C LYS A 140 0.02 38.80 -24.41
N ALA A 141 1.31 38.54 -24.60
CA ALA A 141 2.38 39.01 -23.73
C ALA A 141 3.47 39.60 -24.62
N CYS A 142 3.83 40.87 -24.39
CA CYS A 142 4.89 41.55 -25.12
C CYS A 142 6.14 41.62 -24.23
N VAL A 143 7.28 41.23 -24.78
CA VAL A 143 8.57 41.34 -24.12
C VAL A 143 9.39 42.32 -24.96
N ARG A 144 9.66 43.49 -24.39
CA ARG A 144 10.50 44.51 -25.03
C ARG A 144 11.96 44.19 -24.73
N ILE A 145 12.72 43.92 -25.78
CA ILE A 145 14.16 43.66 -25.75
C ILE A 145 14.83 44.50 -26.83
N GLU A 146 16.08 44.88 -26.61
CA GLU A 146 16.83 45.79 -27.48
C GLU A 146 17.06 45.23 -28.89
N ASN A 147 17.10 43.90 -29.01
CA ASN A 147 17.39 43.21 -30.26
C ASN A 147 16.28 42.22 -30.62
N ALA A 148 15.78 42.29 -31.86
CA ALA A 148 14.81 41.33 -32.39
C ALA A 148 15.51 40.02 -32.80
N PHE A 149 15.86 39.18 -31.83
CA PHE A 149 16.42 37.84 -32.06
C PHE A 149 15.50 36.96 -32.91
N HIS A 150 16.07 35.95 -33.57
CA HIS A 150 15.36 35.02 -34.46
C HIS A 150 14.70 35.71 -35.65
N SER A 151 15.25 36.86 -36.07
CA SER A 151 14.73 37.67 -37.16
C SER A 151 15.77 38.09 -38.18
N TYR A 152 15.27 38.62 -39.30
CA TYR A 152 16.10 39.24 -40.33
C TYR A 152 16.96 40.38 -39.78
N GLN A 153 16.57 41.03 -38.67
CA GLN A 153 17.36 42.10 -38.07
C GLN A 153 18.70 41.61 -37.52
N MET A 154 18.90 40.31 -37.36
CA MET A 154 20.21 39.74 -37.03
C MET A 154 21.15 39.74 -38.25
N ASN A 155 20.64 39.81 -39.48
CA ASN A 155 21.44 39.94 -40.71
C ASN A 155 22.00 41.36 -40.91
N ARG A 156 22.33 42.10 -39.84
CA ARG A 156 23.03 43.39 -40.00
C ARG A 156 24.37 43.14 -40.70
N PHE A 157 24.86 44.12 -41.43
CA PHE A 157 26.06 43.97 -42.24
C PHE A 157 27.21 43.41 -41.39
N ASP A 158 27.81 42.32 -41.89
CA ASP A 158 28.93 41.56 -41.30
C ASP A 158 28.73 40.83 -39.95
N THR A 159 27.56 40.92 -39.30
CA THR A 159 27.29 40.21 -38.02
C THR A 159 27.47 38.69 -38.11
N GLU A 160 27.02 38.05 -39.19
CA GLU A 160 27.24 36.62 -39.42
C GLU A 160 28.75 36.29 -39.49
N LYS A 161 29.51 37.08 -40.25
CA LYS A 161 30.96 36.84 -40.42
C LYS A 161 31.72 37.08 -39.12
N GLU A 162 31.39 38.15 -38.39
CA GLU A 162 31.99 38.49 -37.11
C GLU A 162 31.73 37.40 -36.06
N MET A 163 30.48 36.93 -35.96
CA MET A 163 30.11 35.85 -35.05
C MET A 163 30.83 34.55 -35.43
N LEU A 164 30.80 34.15 -36.71
CA LEU A 164 31.52 32.96 -37.19
C LEU A 164 33.03 33.08 -36.94
N SER A 165 33.61 34.26 -37.10
CA SER A 165 35.03 34.49 -36.82
C SER A 165 35.38 34.44 -35.33
N SER A 166 34.49 34.93 -34.48
CA SER A 166 34.65 34.96 -33.01
C SER A 166 34.45 33.58 -32.38
N LEU A 167 33.62 32.75 -33.01
CA LEU A 167 33.29 31.40 -32.55
C LEU A 167 34.08 30.31 -33.28
N LYS A 168 35.03 30.66 -34.16
CA LYS A 168 35.80 29.71 -34.98
C LYS A 168 36.54 28.63 -34.17
N ASP A 169 36.92 28.98 -32.93
CA ASP A 169 37.71 28.13 -32.04
C ASP A 169 36.83 27.27 -31.11
N ILE A 170 35.50 27.37 -31.20
CA ILE A 170 34.58 26.50 -30.46
C ILE A 170 34.60 25.10 -31.08
N ARG A 171 34.75 24.08 -30.22
CA ARG A 171 34.83 22.68 -30.65
C ARG A 171 33.58 22.24 -31.40
N ARG A 172 33.82 21.36 -32.38
CA ARG A 172 32.78 20.77 -33.25
C ARG A 172 32.15 19.49 -32.70
N LEU A 173 32.69 18.90 -31.63
CA LEU A 173 32.30 17.56 -31.15
C LEU A 173 32.21 17.51 -29.61
N PRO A 174 31.46 16.53 -29.05
CA PRO A 174 31.34 16.34 -27.60
C PRO A 174 32.71 16.25 -26.92
N VAL A 175 32.84 16.82 -25.73
CA VAL A 175 34.11 16.82 -25.00
C VAL A 175 34.33 15.43 -24.39
N GLN A 176 35.14 14.59 -25.03
CA GLN A 176 35.41 13.22 -24.57
C GLN A 176 36.57 13.13 -23.56
N ASP A 177 37.46 14.13 -23.54
CA ASP A 177 38.77 14.04 -22.85
C ASP A 177 38.90 14.94 -21.60
N GLN A 178 37.83 15.56 -21.10
CA GLN A 178 37.89 16.41 -19.91
C GLN A 178 36.82 16.02 -18.89
N LYS A 179 37.21 15.87 -17.61
CA LYS A 179 36.27 15.76 -16.48
C LYS A 179 35.36 16.99 -16.47
N GLN A 180 34.12 16.81 -16.88
CA GLN A 180 33.13 17.87 -16.81
C GLN A 180 32.42 17.89 -15.46
N ILE A 181 31.91 19.06 -15.09
CA ILE A 181 31.17 19.29 -13.84
C ILE A 181 29.95 18.36 -13.73
N PHE A 182 29.35 17.99 -14.86
CA PHE A 182 28.10 17.22 -14.93
C PHE A 182 28.28 15.74 -15.31
N ASP A 183 29.50 15.29 -15.60
CA ASP A 183 29.84 13.91 -15.96
C ASP A 183 30.03 13.05 -14.68
N PRO A 184 29.44 11.84 -14.55
CA PRO A 184 28.64 11.09 -15.55
C PRO A 184 27.12 11.25 -15.43
N ILE A 185 26.64 12.13 -14.56
CA ILE A 185 25.23 12.22 -14.18
C ILE A 185 24.38 12.69 -15.37
N CYS A 186 24.86 13.68 -16.14
CA CYS A 186 24.16 14.20 -17.32
C CYS A 186 24.63 13.56 -18.64
N ALA A 187 25.76 12.82 -18.64
CA ALA A 187 26.34 12.25 -19.86
C ALA A 187 25.43 11.24 -20.58
N LYS A 188 24.47 10.64 -19.86
CA LYS A 188 23.48 9.69 -20.41
C LYS A 188 22.21 10.36 -20.95
N ALA A 189 22.04 11.66 -20.72
CA ALA A 189 20.83 12.37 -21.08
C ALA A 189 20.76 12.55 -22.60
N LYS A 190 19.59 12.26 -23.20
CA LYS A 190 19.36 12.51 -24.63
C LYS A 190 19.19 14.02 -24.88
N PRO A 191 20.04 14.64 -25.70
CA PRO A 191 19.97 16.05 -26.01
C PRO A 191 18.95 16.33 -27.14
N TYR A 192 18.06 17.29 -26.96
CA TYR A 192 17.12 17.75 -27.97
C TYR A 192 17.35 19.24 -28.22
N SER A 193 17.41 19.64 -29.49
CA SER A 193 17.66 21.03 -29.87
C SER A 193 16.38 21.67 -30.40
N SER A 194 16.06 22.85 -29.88
CA SER A 194 15.01 23.70 -30.46
C SER A 194 15.47 24.46 -31.70
N VAL A 195 16.77 24.45 -32.06
CA VAL A 195 17.24 24.97 -33.35
C VAL A 195 16.90 24.00 -34.47
N ILE A 196 17.12 22.70 -34.22
CA ILE A 196 16.92 21.63 -35.22
C ILE A 196 15.49 21.11 -35.18
N GLY A 197 14.87 21.08 -33.99
CA GLY A 197 13.54 20.55 -33.74
C GLY A 197 13.50 19.03 -33.47
N GLU A 198 14.64 18.41 -33.20
CA GLU A 198 14.75 16.95 -32.97
C GLU A 198 15.92 16.59 -32.02
N GLN A 199 16.13 15.30 -31.79
CA GLN A 199 17.24 14.80 -30.97
C GLN A 199 18.59 15.10 -31.66
N MET A 200 19.53 15.69 -30.93
CA MET A 200 20.90 15.88 -31.41
C MET A 200 21.68 14.56 -31.31
N ASN A 201 22.04 13.98 -32.44
CA ASN A 201 23.02 12.89 -32.47
C ASN A 201 24.45 13.42 -32.26
N ASP A 202 25.42 12.54 -32.04
CA ASP A 202 26.81 12.91 -31.77
C ASP A 202 27.55 13.46 -33.00
N ASN A 203 26.96 13.32 -34.19
CA ASN A 203 27.54 13.77 -35.46
C ASN A 203 27.13 15.20 -35.84
N ILE A 204 26.18 15.81 -35.12
CA ILE A 204 25.77 17.19 -35.36
C ILE A 204 26.71 18.12 -34.60
N PRO A 205 27.51 18.96 -35.30
CA PRO A 205 28.43 19.87 -34.64
C PRO A 205 27.69 21.03 -33.98
N VAL A 206 28.18 21.44 -32.80
CA VAL A 206 27.69 22.61 -32.06
C VAL A 206 28.68 23.77 -32.23
N ASP A 207 28.92 24.11 -33.49
CA ASP A 207 29.91 25.07 -33.92
C ASP A 207 29.31 26.47 -34.17
N GLY A 208 30.11 27.41 -34.65
CA GLY A 208 29.65 28.78 -34.95
C GLY A 208 28.41 28.83 -35.86
N GLN A 209 28.24 27.87 -36.77
CA GLN A 209 27.07 27.84 -37.66
C GLN A 209 25.81 27.43 -36.90
N TYR A 210 25.92 26.49 -35.96
CA TYR A 210 24.82 26.15 -35.04
C TYR A 210 24.40 27.37 -34.24
N TRP A 211 25.35 28.11 -33.67
CA TRP A 211 25.06 29.27 -32.83
C TRP A 211 24.52 30.46 -33.63
N TRP A 212 25.00 30.66 -34.86
CA TRP A 212 24.38 31.61 -35.78
C TRP A 212 22.93 31.22 -36.08
N SER A 213 22.69 29.94 -36.35
CA SER A 213 21.34 29.43 -36.59
C SER A 213 20.44 29.60 -35.35
N ASN A 214 20.98 29.40 -34.14
CA ASN A 214 20.27 29.64 -32.90
C ASN A 214 19.79 31.10 -32.78
N VAL A 215 20.65 32.09 -33.02
CA VAL A 215 20.26 33.51 -32.89
C VAL A 215 19.44 34.03 -34.06
N ARG A 216 19.56 33.41 -35.25
CA ARG A 216 18.95 33.89 -36.50
C ARG A 216 17.67 33.18 -36.89
N GLN A 217 17.60 31.86 -36.74
CA GLN A 217 16.45 31.07 -37.19
C GLN A 217 15.37 30.99 -36.12
N ALA A 218 14.16 30.64 -36.56
CA ALA A 218 13.03 30.46 -35.66
C ALA A 218 13.27 29.27 -34.73
N VAL A 219 12.92 29.44 -33.46
CA VAL A 219 13.03 28.38 -32.44
C VAL A 219 11.90 27.37 -32.64
N ARG A 220 12.27 26.13 -32.97
CA ARG A 220 11.41 24.96 -33.21
C ARG A 220 11.15 24.15 -31.94
N PHE A 221 10.71 24.82 -30.88
CA PHE A 221 10.50 24.17 -29.57
C PHE A 221 9.36 23.14 -29.60
N TYR A 222 8.26 23.45 -30.30
CA TYR A 222 7.17 22.50 -30.53
C TYR A 222 7.66 21.18 -31.14
N ASP A 223 8.46 21.25 -32.20
CA ASP A 223 8.97 20.07 -32.92
C ASP A 223 9.84 19.21 -31.99
N ALA A 224 10.70 19.85 -31.20
CA ALA A 224 11.57 19.17 -30.25
C ALA A 224 10.78 18.47 -29.12
N ILE A 225 9.72 19.10 -28.59
CA ILE A 225 8.82 18.45 -27.61
C ILE A 225 8.04 17.31 -28.25
N ALA A 226 7.54 17.49 -29.48
CA ALA A 226 6.85 16.43 -30.21
C ALA A 226 7.76 15.21 -30.46
N ALA A 227 9.04 15.44 -30.74
CA ALA A 227 10.05 14.37 -30.84
C ALA A 227 10.23 13.65 -29.49
N ILE A 228 10.35 14.37 -28.37
CA ILE A 228 10.44 13.78 -27.02
C ILE A 228 9.21 12.91 -26.69
N ILE A 229 8.01 13.38 -27.04
CA ILE A 229 6.76 12.64 -26.83
C ILE A 229 6.75 11.38 -27.68
N LYS A 230 7.10 11.49 -28.96
CA LYS A 230 7.16 10.37 -29.90
C LYS A 230 8.17 9.30 -29.47
N ASP A 231 9.31 9.73 -28.94
CA ASP A 231 10.38 8.85 -28.46
C ASP A 231 10.12 8.31 -27.04
N GLU A 232 9.00 8.71 -26.41
CA GLU A 232 8.57 8.35 -25.05
C GLU A 232 9.65 8.57 -23.97
N VAL A 233 10.48 9.60 -24.13
CA VAL A 233 11.67 9.80 -23.27
C VAL A 233 11.33 10.43 -21.93
N ALA A 234 10.29 11.28 -21.87
CA ALA A 234 9.94 12.02 -20.66
C ALA A 234 8.42 12.16 -20.47
N LYS A 235 8.00 12.16 -19.21
CA LYS A 235 6.64 12.52 -18.75
C LYS A 235 6.63 13.61 -17.68
N VAL A 236 7.83 13.94 -17.17
CA VAL A 236 8.05 14.97 -16.16
C VAL A 236 9.08 15.95 -16.71
N PHE A 237 8.76 17.24 -16.70
CA PHE A 237 9.62 18.32 -17.14
C PHE A 237 9.95 19.22 -15.96
N LEU A 238 11.24 19.40 -15.69
CA LEU A 238 11.74 20.36 -14.71
C LEU A 238 12.28 21.56 -15.48
N GLU A 239 11.59 22.69 -15.43
CA GLU A 239 11.99 23.91 -16.13
C GLU A 239 13.06 24.65 -15.32
N ILE A 240 14.30 24.62 -15.83
CA ILE A 240 15.45 25.28 -15.23
C ILE A 240 15.48 26.75 -15.69
N SER A 241 14.87 27.62 -14.90
CA SER A 241 14.75 29.05 -15.21
C SER A 241 14.49 29.87 -13.92
N PRO A 242 14.74 31.20 -13.95
CA PRO A 242 14.35 32.10 -12.86
C PRO A 242 12.83 32.29 -12.74
N HIS A 243 12.06 31.92 -13.77
CA HIS A 243 10.60 31.95 -13.78
C HIS A 243 10.06 31.01 -14.87
N PRO A 244 9.02 30.20 -14.59
CA PRO A 244 8.47 29.28 -15.58
C PRO A 244 7.72 30.01 -16.68
N VAL A 245 8.13 29.81 -17.93
CA VAL A 245 7.50 30.38 -19.13
C VAL A 245 7.08 29.31 -20.14
N LEU A 246 7.66 28.11 -20.08
CA LEU A 246 7.46 27.07 -21.10
C LEU A 246 6.33 26.09 -20.75
N GLY A 247 5.89 26.06 -19.50
CA GLY A 247 4.93 25.06 -19.02
C GLY A 247 3.60 25.03 -19.78
N THR A 248 3.07 26.17 -20.23
CA THR A 248 1.85 26.19 -21.06
C THR A 248 2.08 25.52 -22.41
N SER A 249 3.19 25.86 -23.06
CA SER A 249 3.55 25.35 -24.37
C SER A 249 3.78 23.83 -24.38
N ILE A 250 4.42 23.30 -23.33
CA ILE A 250 4.59 21.85 -23.17
C ILE A 250 3.23 21.15 -23.03
N ARG A 251 2.28 21.71 -22.25
CA ARG A 251 0.94 21.12 -22.12
C ARG A 251 0.19 21.08 -23.46
N GLU A 252 0.25 22.17 -24.22
CA GLU A 252 -0.39 22.23 -25.55
C GLU A 252 0.14 21.14 -26.50
N CYS A 253 1.44 20.82 -26.45
CA CYS A 253 2.03 19.75 -27.25
C CYS A 253 1.47 18.36 -26.87
N TYR A 254 1.25 18.10 -25.57
CA TYR A 254 0.69 16.84 -25.09
C TYR A 254 -0.80 16.68 -25.43
N GLU A 255 -1.56 17.77 -25.38
CA GLU A 255 -2.98 17.76 -25.75
C GLU A 255 -3.18 17.36 -27.22
N LEU A 256 -2.33 17.85 -28.13
CA LEU A 256 -2.46 17.54 -29.57
C LEU A 256 -2.00 16.14 -29.95
N THR A 257 -1.13 15.53 -29.16
CA THR A 257 -0.61 14.18 -29.44
C THR A 257 -1.53 13.07 -28.92
N ASN A 258 -2.75 13.41 -28.45
CA ASN A 258 -3.75 12.49 -27.91
C ASN A 258 -3.23 11.59 -26.76
N GLN A 259 -2.27 12.09 -25.99
CA GLN A 259 -1.76 11.37 -24.83
C GLN A 259 -2.83 11.35 -23.73
N GLN A 260 -3.08 10.18 -23.13
CA GLN A 260 -4.10 10.03 -22.08
C GLN A 260 -3.73 10.71 -20.76
N GLN A 261 -2.45 11.05 -20.56
CA GLN A 261 -1.95 11.64 -19.33
C GLN A 261 -1.22 12.96 -19.63
N SER A 262 -1.61 14.02 -18.92
CA SER A 262 -0.93 15.31 -18.96
C SER A 262 0.48 15.20 -18.35
N PRO A 263 1.46 15.94 -18.88
CA PRO A 263 2.81 15.93 -18.34
C PRO A 263 2.85 16.65 -16.98
N LEU A 264 3.70 16.17 -16.07
CA LEU A 264 4.02 16.93 -14.87
C LEU A 264 5.09 17.97 -15.22
N ILE A 265 4.83 19.25 -14.94
CA ILE A 265 5.75 20.34 -15.24
C ILE A 265 6.03 21.09 -13.95
N LEU A 266 7.31 21.21 -13.62
CA LEU A 266 7.80 21.70 -12.34
C LEU A 266 8.77 22.87 -12.58
N PRO A 267 8.60 24.02 -11.90
CA PRO A 267 9.56 25.11 -11.98
C PRO A 267 10.75 24.91 -11.03
N THR A 268 11.95 25.34 -11.39
CA THR A 268 13.04 25.46 -10.40
C THR A 268 12.88 26.68 -9.52
N LEU A 269 12.49 27.83 -10.10
CA LEU A 269 12.29 29.10 -9.42
C LEU A 269 11.04 29.78 -9.97
N LYS A 270 10.47 30.70 -9.20
CA LYS A 270 9.33 31.51 -9.65
C LYS A 270 9.49 32.94 -9.14
N ARG A 271 9.46 33.89 -10.08
CA ARG A 271 9.52 35.34 -9.79
C ARG A 271 8.62 35.72 -8.61
N LYS A 272 9.20 36.47 -7.66
CA LYS A 272 8.55 36.97 -6.43
C LYS A 272 8.09 35.87 -5.45
N GLU A 273 8.57 34.65 -5.61
CA GLU A 273 8.41 33.57 -4.63
C GLU A 273 9.74 33.20 -3.97
N ASN A 274 9.68 32.52 -2.83
CA ASN A 274 10.87 32.09 -2.13
C ASN A 274 11.54 30.93 -2.89
N GLU A 275 12.78 31.16 -3.32
CA GLU A 275 13.57 30.26 -4.16
C GLU A 275 13.69 28.84 -3.57
N GLN A 276 13.99 28.73 -2.27
CA GLN A 276 14.17 27.46 -1.60
C GLN A 276 12.85 26.69 -1.48
N ILE A 277 11.77 27.38 -1.12
CA ILE A 277 10.44 26.77 -1.01
C ILE A 277 9.97 26.27 -2.37
N THR A 278 10.11 27.08 -3.43
CA THR A 278 9.72 26.68 -4.79
C THR A 278 10.47 25.43 -5.24
N LEU A 279 11.81 25.43 -5.12
CA LEU A 279 12.63 24.29 -5.54
C LEU A 279 12.33 23.02 -4.72
N LEU A 280 12.22 23.12 -3.39
CA LEU A 280 11.90 21.97 -2.54
C LEU A 280 10.47 21.45 -2.76
N THR A 281 9.53 22.33 -3.08
CA THR A 281 8.16 21.92 -3.45
C THR A 281 8.16 21.16 -4.77
N SER A 282 8.89 21.66 -5.78
CA SER A 282 9.07 20.95 -7.04
C SER A 282 9.74 19.60 -6.84
N LEU A 283 10.75 19.49 -5.97
CA LEU A 283 11.32 18.20 -5.60
C LEU A 283 10.30 17.26 -4.94
N ALA A 284 9.49 17.76 -4.00
CA ALA A 284 8.46 16.95 -3.35
C ALA A 284 7.39 16.45 -4.35
N GLN A 285 7.05 17.24 -5.36
CA GLN A 285 6.15 16.82 -6.43
C GLN A 285 6.84 15.84 -7.39
N LEU A 286 8.14 16.03 -7.66
CA LEU A 286 8.93 15.10 -8.46
C LEU A 286 9.01 13.73 -7.79
N THR A 287 9.11 13.68 -6.46
CA THR A 287 9.26 12.43 -5.71
C THR A 287 7.97 11.62 -5.65
N THR A 288 6.80 12.27 -5.65
CA THR A 288 5.51 11.56 -5.75
C THR A 288 5.32 10.88 -7.11
N SER A 289 5.91 11.45 -8.16
CA SER A 289 5.84 10.90 -9.53
C SER A 289 7.02 10.00 -9.89
N SER A 290 8.14 10.13 -9.19
CA SER A 290 9.37 9.38 -9.41
C SER A 290 10.05 9.08 -8.08
N PRO A 291 9.63 8.02 -7.36
CA PRO A 291 10.12 7.69 -6.01
C PRO A 291 11.64 7.53 -5.90
N HIS A 292 12.32 7.16 -7.00
CA HIS A 292 13.77 7.05 -7.08
C HIS A 292 14.50 8.38 -6.83
N VAL A 293 13.88 9.51 -7.20
CA VAL A 293 14.46 10.85 -6.97
C VAL A 293 14.60 11.13 -5.47
N TRP A 294 13.64 10.68 -4.67
CA TRP A 294 13.70 10.82 -3.21
C TRP A 294 14.90 10.09 -2.63
N GLN A 295 15.13 8.85 -3.08
CA GLN A 295 16.26 8.05 -2.61
C GLN A 295 17.60 8.71 -2.94
N GLN A 296 17.75 9.26 -4.15
CA GLN A 296 18.96 9.97 -4.57
C GLN A 296 19.22 11.24 -3.74
N TYR A 297 18.17 12.05 -3.50
CA TYR A 297 18.28 13.25 -2.67
C TYR A 297 18.74 12.94 -1.24
N PHE A 298 18.19 11.90 -0.60
CA PHE A 298 18.59 11.53 0.77
C PHE A 298 20.00 10.94 0.83
N HIS A 299 20.39 10.15 -0.18
CA HIS A 299 21.72 9.55 -0.23
C HIS A 299 22.83 10.60 -0.29
N THR A 300 22.63 11.67 -1.07
CA THR A 300 23.63 12.75 -1.24
C THR A 300 23.76 13.66 -0.04
N ARG A 301 22.67 13.90 0.70
CA ARG A 301 22.70 14.75 1.90
C ARG A 301 23.49 14.13 3.05
N GLN A 302 23.92 12.86 2.94
CA GLN A 302 24.44 12.08 4.07
C GLN A 302 23.66 12.43 5.33
N ILE A 303 22.32 12.38 5.24
CA ILE A 303 21.48 12.25 6.44
C ILE A 303 21.74 10.81 6.90
N LEU A 304 23.00 10.54 7.25
CA LEU A 304 23.40 9.56 8.22
C LEU A 304 22.46 9.81 9.38
N PRO A 305 21.90 8.77 9.99
CA PRO A 305 21.18 8.94 11.22
C PRO A 305 22.13 9.70 12.15
N MET A 306 21.83 10.98 12.44
CA MET A 306 22.47 11.67 13.54
C MET A 306 22.40 10.71 14.73
N LYS A 307 23.46 10.62 15.53
CA LYS A 307 23.64 9.60 16.58
C LYS A 307 22.47 9.47 17.60
N ASN A 308 21.43 10.30 17.49
CA ASN A 308 20.26 10.38 18.37
C ASN A 308 18.91 10.21 17.60
N HIS A 309 18.85 9.45 16.50
CA HIS A 309 17.61 9.30 15.70
C HIS A 309 16.46 8.56 16.41
N GLU A 310 16.73 7.75 17.43
CA GLU A 310 15.69 7.04 18.18
C GLU A 310 14.66 8.01 18.79
N GLU A 311 15.10 9.18 19.27
CA GLU A 311 14.19 10.17 19.88
C GLU A 311 13.25 10.85 18.87
N TYR A 312 13.59 10.92 17.57
CA TYR A 312 12.77 11.63 16.58
C TYR A 312 11.71 10.74 15.93
N PHE A 313 11.99 9.45 15.73
CA PHE A 313 11.02 8.53 15.10
C PHE A 313 9.80 8.24 15.99
N ASP A 314 9.97 8.31 17.31
CA ASP A 314 8.86 8.15 18.28
C ASP A 314 7.78 9.25 18.15
N HIS A 315 8.10 10.38 17.52
CA HIS A 315 7.19 11.52 17.36
C HIS A 315 6.45 11.54 16.02
N PHE A 316 6.78 10.64 15.08
CA PHE A 316 6.06 10.57 13.82
C PHE A 316 4.95 9.53 13.88
N PRO A 317 3.75 9.85 13.39
CA PRO A 317 2.69 8.85 13.30
C PRO A 317 3.16 7.70 12.41
N LEU A 318 3.02 6.47 12.91
CA LEU A 318 3.24 5.27 12.11
C LEU A 318 2.28 5.20 10.93
N TYR A 319 2.64 4.38 9.94
CA TYR A 319 1.76 4.08 8.82
C TYR A 319 0.36 3.71 9.32
N LYS A 320 -0.63 4.50 8.94
CA LYS A 320 -2.02 4.28 9.34
C LYS A 320 -2.61 3.18 8.45
N PHE A 321 -2.55 1.95 8.95
CA PHE A 321 -3.22 0.82 8.30
C PHE A 321 -4.71 1.12 8.14
N HIS A 322 -5.25 0.84 6.96
CA HIS A 322 -6.69 0.85 6.74
C HIS A 322 -7.28 -0.42 7.37
N LEU A 323 -7.58 -0.35 8.67
CA LEU A 323 -8.13 -1.46 9.43
C LEU A 323 -9.60 -1.66 9.06
N SER A 324 -9.87 -2.60 8.16
CA SER A 324 -11.22 -3.14 7.96
C SER A 324 -11.37 -4.43 8.76
N PRO A 325 -12.53 -4.69 9.40
CA PRO A 325 -12.76 -5.94 10.12
C PRO A 325 -12.78 -7.12 9.15
N CYS A 326 -11.62 -7.76 8.97
CA CYS A 326 -11.46 -8.98 8.18
C CYS A 326 -11.33 -10.18 9.12
N TRP A 327 -12.37 -10.45 9.90
CA TRP A 327 -12.44 -11.59 10.81
C TRP A 327 -13.46 -12.60 10.29
N TYR A 328 -13.04 -13.86 10.13
CA TYR A 328 -13.96 -14.97 9.93
C TYR A 328 -14.03 -15.78 11.21
N GLU A 329 -15.12 -15.64 11.95
CA GLU A 329 -15.40 -16.45 13.13
C GLU A 329 -16.44 -17.52 12.77
N SER A 330 -16.13 -18.79 13.06
CA SER A 330 -17.09 -19.89 12.86
C SER A 330 -18.23 -19.81 13.87
N LYS A 331 -19.39 -20.40 13.53
CA LYS A 331 -20.53 -20.48 14.45
C LYS A 331 -20.13 -21.17 15.76
N ASP A 332 -19.36 -22.26 15.68
CA ASP A 332 -18.91 -23.00 16.87
C ASP A 332 -17.98 -22.17 17.76
N SER A 333 -17.05 -21.41 17.16
CA SER A 333 -16.18 -20.47 17.88
C SER A 333 -16.99 -19.37 18.57
N SER A 334 -17.99 -18.82 17.88
CA SER A 334 -18.85 -17.79 18.47
C SER A 334 -19.70 -18.32 19.62
N ILE A 335 -20.24 -19.54 19.51
CA ILE A 335 -20.99 -20.21 20.57
C ILE A 335 -20.07 -20.46 21.77
N GLN A 336 -18.86 -20.98 21.59
CA GLN A 336 -17.91 -21.19 22.69
C GLN A 336 -17.53 -19.87 23.39
N ARG A 337 -17.21 -18.83 22.60
CA ARG A 337 -16.84 -17.51 23.13
C ARG A 337 -17.98 -16.84 23.91
N LEU A 338 -19.23 -17.04 23.48
CA LEU A 338 -20.41 -16.51 24.16
C LEU A 338 -20.83 -17.39 25.35
N ALA A 339 -20.69 -18.72 25.25
CA ALA A 339 -21.06 -19.69 26.30
C ALA A 339 -20.13 -19.61 27.52
N ASN A 340 -18.85 -19.29 27.33
CA ASN A 340 -17.90 -19.02 28.43
C ASN A 340 -18.29 -17.80 29.31
N ARG A 341 -19.39 -17.11 29.01
CA ARG A 341 -19.97 -16.03 29.86
C ARG A 341 -21.05 -16.53 30.83
N ILE A 342 -21.48 -17.79 30.73
CA ILE A 342 -22.47 -18.42 31.62
C ILE A 342 -21.73 -19.46 32.47
N PRO A 343 -21.92 -19.52 33.80
CA PRO A 343 -21.39 -20.61 34.61
C PRO A 343 -21.95 -21.94 34.08
N THR A 344 -21.09 -22.78 33.50
CA THR A 344 -21.48 -24.10 33.01
C THR A 344 -21.18 -25.14 34.07
N HIS A 345 -22.06 -26.15 34.19
CA HIS A 345 -21.82 -27.29 35.08
C HIS A 345 -20.49 -27.97 34.69
N PRO A 346 -19.58 -28.27 35.62
CA PRO A 346 -18.19 -28.68 35.33
C PRO A 346 -18.07 -29.85 34.35
N LEU A 347 -19.03 -30.76 34.33
CA LEU A 347 -19.02 -31.93 33.45
C LEU A 347 -19.96 -31.81 32.24
N LEU A 348 -20.98 -30.94 32.26
CA LEU A 348 -22.07 -30.96 31.26
C LEU A 348 -21.66 -30.30 29.94
N GLY A 349 -20.81 -29.27 30.01
CA GLY A 349 -20.35 -28.54 28.85
C GLY A 349 -21.44 -27.67 28.20
N ILE A 350 -21.39 -27.57 26.86
CA ILE A 350 -22.16 -26.58 26.10
C ILE A 350 -23.31 -27.25 25.35
N ARG A 351 -24.51 -26.67 25.47
CA ARG A 351 -25.69 -27.10 24.70
C ARG A 351 -25.48 -26.87 23.20
N GLN A 352 -25.70 -27.91 22.42
CA GLN A 352 -25.63 -27.89 20.96
C GLN A 352 -26.96 -27.40 20.37
N LEU A 353 -26.90 -26.73 19.21
CA LEU A 353 -28.08 -26.31 18.45
C LEU A 353 -28.60 -27.50 17.64
N ASN A 354 -29.49 -28.29 18.25
CA ASN A 354 -30.11 -29.47 17.66
C ASN A 354 -31.63 -29.30 17.52
N ASP A 355 -32.30 -30.22 16.82
CA ASP A 355 -33.75 -30.21 16.57
C ASP A 355 -34.61 -30.07 17.85
N GLN A 356 -35.81 -29.52 17.72
CA GLN A 356 -36.69 -29.20 18.86
C GLN A 356 -37.05 -30.39 19.77
N THR A 357 -36.91 -31.64 19.29
CA THR A 357 -37.30 -32.86 20.03
C THR A 357 -36.18 -33.49 20.84
N SER A 358 -34.92 -33.09 20.62
CA SER A 358 -33.79 -33.60 21.40
C SER A 358 -32.81 -32.50 21.72
N ALA A 359 -32.42 -32.41 22.98
CA ALA A 359 -31.40 -31.48 23.42
C ALA A 359 -30.13 -32.24 23.76
N THR A 360 -28.99 -31.74 23.28
CA THR A 360 -27.70 -32.39 23.48
C THR A 360 -26.70 -31.38 24.03
N TRP A 361 -25.94 -31.80 25.03
CA TRP A 361 -24.79 -31.07 25.55
C TRP A 361 -23.54 -31.83 25.20
N LYS A 362 -22.50 -31.07 24.86
CA LYS A 362 -21.18 -31.60 24.54
C LYS A 362 -20.19 -31.05 25.55
N SER A 363 -19.46 -31.95 26.20
CA SER A 363 -18.38 -31.63 27.13
C SER A 363 -17.09 -32.32 26.71
N LEU A 364 -15.98 -31.71 27.10
CA LEU A 364 -14.64 -32.25 26.90
C LEU A 364 -14.05 -32.60 28.26
N ILE A 365 -14.00 -33.89 28.56
CA ILE A 365 -13.48 -34.40 29.84
C ILE A 365 -12.00 -34.73 29.68
N ASN A 366 -11.19 -34.10 30.53
CA ASN A 366 -9.76 -34.35 30.67
C ASN A 366 -9.39 -34.20 32.15
N ILE A 367 -8.93 -35.29 32.74
CA ILE A 367 -8.60 -35.39 34.17
C ILE A 367 -7.39 -34.53 34.59
N ASN A 368 -6.62 -33.98 33.66
CA ASN A 368 -5.54 -33.03 33.96
C ASN A 368 -6.02 -31.58 34.07
N LEU A 369 -7.26 -31.27 33.68
CA LEU A 369 -7.83 -29.94 33.86
C LEU A 369 -8.24 -29.76 35.33
N PRO A 370 -7.97 -28.60 35.96
CA PRO A 370 -8.30 -28.36 37.37
C PRO A 370 -9.77 -28.65 37.71
N GLN A 371 -10.69 -28.33 36.81
CA GLN A 371 -12.13 -28.54 36.98
C GLN A 371 -12.57 -30.01 36.92
N HIS A 372 -11.72 -30.94 36.49
CA HIS A 372 -12.01 -32.37 36.42
C HIS A 372 -11.05 -33.21 37.29
N ALA A 373 -10.12 -32.57 38.01
CA ALA A 373 -9.08 -33.25 38.77
C ALA A 373 -9.65 -34.22 39.81
N PHE A 374 -10.83 -33.92 40.37
CA PHE A 374 -11.55 -34.77 41.31
C PHE A 374 -11.94 -36.15 40.74
N LEU A 375 -12.01 -36.30 39.41
CA LEU A 375 -12.30 -37.59 38.79
C LEU A 375 -11.16 -38.60 38.99
N LYS A 376 -9.92 -38.14 39.25
CA LYS A 376 -8.77 -39.02 39.50
C LYS A 376 -8.93 -39.89 40.74
N ASP A 377 -9.76 -39.46 41.70
CA ASP A 377 -9.99 -40.16 42.96
C ASP A 377 -10.87 -41.41 42.80
N HIS A 378 -11.68 -41.48 41.73
CA HIS A 378 -12.55 -42.63 41.47
C HIS A 378 -11.83 -43.72 40.66
N LYS A 379 -10.98 -44.47 41.36
CA LYS A 379 -10.11 -45.52 40.78
C LYS A 379 -10.61 -46.92 41.15
N ILE A 380 -10.83 -47.79 40.16
CA ILE A 380 -11.19 -49.21 40.36
C ILE A 380 -10.16 -50.05 39.60
N GLN A 381 -9.49 -50.99 40.29
CA GLN A 381 -8.45 -51.86 39.71
C GLN A 381 -7.40 -51.06 38.90
N ASP A 382 -6.92 -49.97 39.49
CA ASP A 382 -5.96 -49.03 38.91
C ASP A 382 -6.42 -48.25 37.65
N ALA A 383 -7.64 -48.46 37.16
CA ALA A 383 -8.25 -47.63 36.13
C ALA A 383 -9.06 -46.48 36.74
N ILE A 384 -8.86 -45.26 36.23
CA ILE A 384 -9.71 -44.11 36.59
C ILE A 384 -11.01 -44.26 35.81
N LEU A 385 -12.11 -44.51 36.50
CA LEU A 385 -13.42 -44.69 35.89
C LEU A 385 -14.26 -43.44 36.10
N PHE A 386 -14.97 -43.01 35.05
CA PHE A 386 -16.02 -42.01 35.21
C PHE A 386 -17.09 -42.56 36.17
N PRO A 387 -17.37 -41.87 37.31
CA PRO A 387 -18.27 -42.40 38.31
C PRO A 387 -19.67 -42.65 37.76
N ALA A 388 -20.32 -43.75 38.16
CA ALA A 388 -21.69 -44.04 37.72
C ALA A 388 -22.67 -42.92 38.11
N VAL A 389 -22.48 -42.33 39.29
CA VAL A 389 -23.27 -41.19 39.78
C VAL A 389 -23.10 -39.93 38.91
N ALA A 390 -21.94 -39.76 38.27
CA ALA A 390 -21.70 -38.60 37.42
C ALA A 390 -22.55 -38.63 36.13
N TYR A 391 -22.97 -39.82 35.68
CA TYR A 391 -23.96 -39.92 34.60
C TYR A 391 -25.33 -39.36 35.03
N LEU A 392 -25.75 -39.64 36.26
CA LEU A 392 -27.01 -39.11 36.80
C LEU A 392 -26.91 -37.60 37.04
N GLU A 393 -25.76 -37.11 37.50
CA GLU A 393 -25.50 -35.67 37.65
C GLU A 393 -25.57 -34.94 36.31
N LEU A 394 -24.94 -35.49 35.27
CA LEU A 394 -25.03 -34.95 33.91
C LEU A 394 -26.47 -34.87 33.41
N ALA A 395 -27.24 -35.94 33.57
CA ALA A 395 -28.65 -35.98 33.18
C ALA A 395 -29.48 -34.96 33.99
N THR A 396 -29.22 -34.84 35.30
CA THR A 396 -29.88 -33.87 36.19
C THR A 396 -29.60 -32.44 35.75
N ALA A 397 -28.33 -32.10 35.55
CA ALA A 397 -27.92 -30.77 35.11
C ALA A 397 -28.49 -30.42 33.72
N ALA A 398 -28.56 -31.38 32.80
CA ALA A 398 -29.20 -31.22 31.50
C ALA A 398 -30.70 -30.93 31.62
N CYS A 399 -31.41 -31.70 32.44
CA CYS A 399 -32.84 -31.50 32.72
C CYS A 399 -33.09 -30.14 33.37
N GLN A 400 -32.29 -29.75 34.36
CA GLN A 400 -32.40 -28.43 34.99
C GLN A 400 -32.22 -27.31 33.96
N GLN A 401 -31.21 -27.38 33.09
CA GLN A 401 -31.03 -26.37 32.03
C GLN A 401 -32.18 -26.34 31.00
N LEU A 402 -32.87 -27.46 30.76
CA LEU A 402 -34.05 -27.50 29.89
C LEU A 402 -35.30 -26.93 30.54
N LEU A 403 -35.49 -27.22 31.81
CA LEU A 403 -36.71 -26.88 32.55
C LEU A 403 -36.65 -25.47 33.16
N SER A 404 -35.45 -24.88 33.27
CA SER A 404 -35.27 -23.49 33.69
C SER A 404 -35.74 -22.56 32.56
N SER A 405 -37.01 -22.12 32.59
CA SER A 405 -37.48 -21.01 31.76
C SER A 405 -36.99 -19.68 32.38
N LYS A 406 -36.62 -18.72 31.54
CA LYS A 406 -36.10 -17.41 31.95
C LYS A 406 -37.15 -16.45 32.55
N GLU A 407 -38.39 -16.88 32.74
CA GLU A 407 -39.52 -15.97 32.99
C GLU A 407 -40.21 -16.10 34.36
N ASP A 408 -39.89 -17.08 35.20
CA ASP A 408 -40.51 -17.18 36.53
C ASP A 408 -39.48 -17.55 37.63
N ASP A 409 -38.87 -16.54 38.25
CA ASP A 409 -37.98 -16.66 39.43
C ASP A 409 -38.68 -17.22 40.69
N GLN A 410 -39.96 -17.61 40.60
CA GLN A 410 -40.75 -18.15 41.71
C GLN A 410 -41.18 -19.62 41.52
N GLN A 411 -40.82 -20.29 40.43
CA GLN A 411 -41.12 -21.71 40.28
C GLN A 411 -40.14 -22.58 41.10
N GLN A 412 -40.68 -23.41 42.00
CA GLN A 412 -39.93 -24.42 42.74
C GLN A 412 -39.16 -25.32 41.76
N GLN A 413 -37.91 -25.68 42.10
CA GLN A 413 -37.12 -26.57 41.25
C GLN A 413 -37.85 -27.90 41.03
N PRO A 414 -38.01 -28.35 39.78
CA PRO A 414 -38.73 -29.59 39.49
C PRO A 414 -38.00 -30.77 40.12
N THR A 415 -38.77 -31.72 40.69
CA THR A 415 -38.20 -32.98 41.15
C THR A 415 -38.02 -33.89 39.94
N ILE A 416 -36.77 -34.27 39.68
CA ILE A 416 -36.39 -35.17 38.58
C ILE A 416 -36.26 -36.58 39.16
N ILE A 417 -37.10 -37.49 38.69
CA ILE A 417 -37.09 -38.91 39.08
C ILE A 417 -36.50 -39.71 37.92
N PHE A 418 -35.50 -40.54 38.21
CA PHE A 418 -34.90 -41.42 37.20
C PHE A 418 -35.46 -42.83 37.34
N GLU A 419 -35.99 -43.35 36.23
CA GLU A 419 -36.54 -44.70 36.12
C GLU A 419 -35.73 -45.52 35.11
N ASP A 420 -35.81 -46.85 35.20
CA ASP A 420 -35.18 -47.79 34.25
C ASP A 420 -33.68 -47.50 33.97
N ILE A 421 -32.93 -47.10 35.01
CA ILE A 421 -31.51 -46.72 34.89
C ILE A 421 -30.68 -47.94 34.49
N ASN A 422 -29.99 -47.83 33.37
CA ASN A 422 -29.10 -48.86 32.85
C ASN A 422 -27.69 -48.29 32.64
N PHE A 423 -26.72 -48.77 33.42
CA PHE A 423 -25.30 -48.54 33.17
C PHE A 423 -24.77 -49.65 32.24
N ILE A 424 -24.45 -49.28 31.01
CA ILE A 424 -24.15 -50.22 29.91
C ILE A 424 -22.64 -50.50 29.85
N LYS A 425 -21.81 -49.45 29.93
CA LYS A 425 -20.35 -49.57 29.85
C LYS A 425 -19.67 -48.49 30.67
N ALA A 426 -18.62 -48.85 31.41
CA ALA A 426 -17.80 -47.88 32.13
C ALA A 426 -16.95 -47.05 31.16
N LEU A 427 -16.85 -45.74 31.39
CA LEU A 427 -15.93 -44.86 30.69
C LEU A 427 -14.60 -44.84 31.47
N ILE A 428 -13.53 -45.32 30.84
CA ILE A 428 -12.17 -45.27 31.38
C ILE A 428 -11.53 -43.95 30.95
N LEU A 429 -10.98 -43.20 31.90
CA LEU A 429 -10.32 -41.92 31.65
C LEU A 429 -8.80 -42.11 31.69
N ASN A 430 -8.13 -41.70 30.62
CA ASN A 430 -6.67 -41.77 30.51
C ASN A 430 -6.05 -40.37 30.65
N GLU A 431 -4.85 -40.28 31.23
CA GLU A 431 -4.16 -38.99 31.41
C GLU A 431 -3.70 -38.36 30.09
N HIS A 432 -3.65 -39.13 29.01
CA HIS A 432 -3.16 -38.67 27.72
C HIS A 432 -4.26 -38.51 26.67
N GLU A 433 -5.53 -38.65 27.06
CA GLU A 433 -6.66 -38.69 26.14
C GLU A 433 -7.75 -37.72 26.57
N LEU A 434 -8.17 -36.89 25.62
CA LEU A 434 -9.35 -36.05 25.76
C LEU A 434 -10.56 -36.87 25.33
N VAL A 435 -11.64 -36.85 26.13
CA VAL A 435 -12.88 -37.58 25.80
C VAL A 435 -14.01 -36.58 25.59
N GLU A 436 -14.69 -36.70 24.45
CA GLU A 436 -15.94 -35.99 24.23
C GLU A 436 -17.07 -36.76 24.90
N VAL A 437 -17.79 -36.13 25.83
CA VAL A 437 -18.96 -36.70 26.49
C VAL A 437 -20.19 -35.93 26.04
N PHE A 438 -21.21 -36.67 25.61
CA PHE A 438 -22.47 -36.13 25.15
C PHE A 438 -23.57 -36.55 26.10
N THR A 439 -24.33 -35.57 26.56
CA THR A 439 -25.54 -35.79 27.35
C THR A 439 -26.72 -35.43 26.48
N GLN A 440 -27.66 -36.36 26.29
CA GLN A 440 -28.82 -36.13 25.45
C GLN A 440 -30.10 -36.40 26.23
N ILE A 441 -31.06 -35.49 26.10
CA ILE A 441 -32.42 -35.61 26.62
C ILE A 441 -33.38 -35.57 25.45
N ILE A 442 -34.24 -36.59 25.33
CA ILE A 442 -35.23 -36.71 24.27
C ILE A 442 -36.63 -36.48 24.84
N MET A 443 -37.31 -35.45 24.34
CA MET A 443 -38.70 -35.13 24.67
C MET A 443 -39.57 -35.34 23.41
N PRO A 444 -40.75 -35.97 23.50
CA PRO A 444 -41.55 -36.25 24.70
C PRO A 444 -41.33 -37.62 25.34
N MET A 445 -40.42 -38.45 24.81
CA MET A 445 -40.18 -39.81 25.31
C MET A 445 -39.63 -39.85 26.75
N ARG A 446 -39.11 -38.71 27.24
CA ARG A 446 -38.49 -38.53 28.55
C ARG A 446 -37.35 -39.51 28.79
N GLU A 447 -36.54 -39.71 27.76
CA GLU A 447 -35.38 -40.58 27.83
C GLU A 447 -34.11 -39.75 27.89
N TRP A 448 -33.10 -40.27 28.58
CA TRP A 448 -31.77 -39.70 28.62
C TRP A 448 -30.73 -40.73 28.20
N TYR A 449 -29.68 -40.21 27.55
CA TYR A 449 -28.58 -40.99 27.03
C TYR A 449 -27.27 -40.26 27.31
N ILE A 450 -26.28 -41.00 27.77
CA ILE A 450 -24.90 -40.51 27.88
C ILE A 450 -23.98 -41.41 27.08
N TYR A 451 -23.34 -40.81 26.10
CA TYR A 451 -22.38 -41.48 25.23
C TYR A 451 -21.09 -40.67 25.18
N SER A 452 -20.00 -41.33 24.85
CA SER A 452 -18.71 -40.67 24.70
C SER A 452 -17.97 -41.15 23.47
N ARG A 453 -16.95 -40.39 23.07
CA ARG A 453 -15.94 -40.85 22.13
C ARG A 453 -14.57 -40.26 22.48
N PRO A 454 -13.48 -41.00 22.22
CA PRO A 454 -12.16 -40.41 22.22
C PRO A 454 -12.04 -39.25 21.24
N TRP A 455 -11.42 -38.15 21.64
CA TRP A 455 -11.11 -37.04 20.74
C TRP A 455 -10.20 -37.49 19.58
N SER A 456 -9.29 -38.44 19.85
CA SER A 456 -8.39 -39.05 18.87
C SER A 456 -9.12 -39.82 17.75
N THR A 457 -10.31 -40.35 18.05
CA THR A 457 -11.17 -41.05 17.08
C THR A 457 -12.14 -40.14 16.36
N ALA A 458 -12.19 -38.85 16.70
CA ALA A 458 -12.81 -37.85 15.83
C ALA A 458 -11.95 -37.78 14.55
N GLY A 459 -12.38 -38.50 13.50
CA GLY A 459 -11.70 -38.52 12.22
C GLY A 459 -11.57 -37.11 11.60
N PRO A 460 -10.92 -36.98 10.43
CA PRO A 460 -10.52 -35.70 9.82
C PRO A 460 -11.64 -34.70 9.45
N ASP A 461 -12.89 -34.93 9.87
CA ASP A 461 -14.08 -34.21 9.42
C ASP A 461 -14.93 -33.68 10.57
N CYS A 462 -14.29 -32.85 11.38
CA CYS A 462 -14.93 -31.63 11.84
C CYS A 462 -15.34 -30.80 10.59
N MET A 463 -16.65 -30.88 10.25
CA MET A 463 -17.36 -30.42 9.03
C MET A 463 -16.89 -30.96 7.66
N ARG A 464 -17.77 -31.70 6.95
CA ARG A 464 -17.65 -31.94 5.49
C ARG A 464 -18.56 -31.04 4.67
N SER A 465 -18.10 -30.73 3.45
CA SER A 465 -18.74 -29.91 2.40
C SER A 465 -20.00 -30.50 1.75
N SER A 466 -20.67 -31.48 2.37
CA SER A 466 -21.93 -32.08 1.86
C SER A 466 -23.18 -31.64 2.62
N GLY A 467 -23.05 -30.88 3.71
CA GLY A 467 -24.18 -30.25 4.39
C GLY A 467 -25.03 -31.16 5.28
N MET A 468 -24.47 -32.20 5.92
CA MET A 468 -25.20 -33.02 6.91
C MET A 468 -24.64 -32.84 8.33
N THR A 469 -25.55 -32.66 9.29
CA THR A 469 -25.31 -32.39 10.73
C THR A 469 -25.39 -33.66 11.58
N CYS A 470 -24.90 -33.59 12.83
CA CYS A 470 -24.87 -34.66 13.86
C CYS A 470 -26.24 -35.31 14.23
N THR A 471 -27.31 -34.91 13.55
CA THR A 471 -28.69 -35.35 13.73
C THR A 471 -28.92 -36.81 13.32
N ASP A 472 -28.17 -37.35 12.36
CA ASP A 472 -28.42 -38.71 11.81
C ASP A 472 -28.08 -39.85 12.79
N VAL A 473 -27.22 -39.61 13.79
CA VAL A 473 -26.86 -40.61 14.81
C VAL A 473 -28.00 -40.80 15.82
N VAL A 474 -28.79 -39.75 16.07
CA VAL A 474 -29.88 -39.74 17.06
C VAL A 474 -31.05 -40.62 16.64
N ASP A 475 -31.35 -40.69 15.33
CA ASP A 475 -32.45 -41.52 14.82
C ASP A 475 -32.11 -43.03 14.82
N SER A 476 -30.83 -43.40 14.84
CA SER A 476 -30.40 -44.80 14.88
C SER A 476 -30.71 -45.52 16.22
N PHE A 477 -30.91 -44.76 17.30
CA PHE A 477 -31.22 -45.31 18.63
C PHE A 477 -32.72 -45.43 18.93
N ARG A 478 -33.59 -44.88 18.07
CA ARG A 478 -35.06 -44.96 18.21
C ARG A 478 -35.63 -46.31 17.72
N ASP A 479 -34.88 -47.05 16.93
CA ASP A 479 -35.31 -48.33 16.34
C ASP A 479 -34.41 -49.48 16.83
N GLN A 480 -34.94 -50.33 17.72
CA GLN A 480 -34.20 -51.45 18.31
C GLN A 480 -33.60 -52.41 17.27
N ASN A 481 -34.15 -52.44 16.05
CA ASN A 481 -33.68 -53.30 14.97
C ASN A 481 -32.48 -52.73 14.19
N ASN A 482 -32.15 -51.45 14.36
CA ASN A 482 -31.09 -50.76 13.62
C ASN A 482 -29.85 -50.40 14.46
N LEU A 483 -29.79 -50.83 15.72
CA LEU A 483 -28.64 -50.66 16.63
C LEU A 483 -27.29 -51.07 16.00
N ASN A 484 -27.28 -52.01 15.05
CA ASN A 484 -26.05 -52.57 14.46
C ASN A 484 -25.69 -52.03 13.06
N LYS A 485 -26.39 -51.05 12.50
CA LYS A 485 -26.23 -50.66 11.08
C LYS A 485 -25.51 -49.35 10.79
N TYR A 486 -25.37 -48.45 11.76
CA TYR A 486 -24.59 -47.21 11.63
C TYR A 486 -23.41 -47.25 12.60
N SER A 487 -22.24 -46.74 12.22
CA SER A 487 -20.95 -47.09 12.82
C SER A 487 -20.87 -46.87 14.34
N LEU A 488 -21.25 -47.89 15.11
CA LEU A 488 -21.00 -48.10 16.54
C LEU A 488 -19.51 -48.03 16.93
N ASN A 489 -18.60 -47.88 15.95
CA ASN A 489 -17.17 -47.82 16.21
C ASN A 489 -16.69 -46.45 16.71
N GLU A 490 -17.49 -45.38 16.57
CA GLU A 490 -17.07 -44.03 16.97
C GLU A 490 -17.60 -43.59 18.34
N PHE A 491 -18.75 -44.09 18.80
CA PHE A 491 -19.37 -43.67 20.05
C PHE A 491 -19.67 -44.86 20.96
N THR A 492 -19.35 -44.71 22.25
CA THR A 492 -19.69 -45.69 23.29
C THR A 492 -20.84 -45.16 24.13
N LEU A 493 -21.96 -45.90 24.17
CA LEU A 493 -23.07 -45.64 25.09
C LEU A 493 -22.71 -46.14 26.50
N HIS A 494 -22.80 -45.26 27.49
CA HIS A 494 -22.40 -45.56 28.87
C HIS A 494 -23.59 -45.73 29.81
N ALA A 495 -24.60 -44.88 29.68
CA ALA A 495 -25.76 -44.91 30.55
C ALA A 495 -27.01 -44.42 29.82
N ARG A 496 -28.16 -44.98 30.18
CA ARG A 496 -29.48 -44.53 29.72
C ARG A 496 -30.55 -44.77 30.78
N GLY A 497 -31.68 -44.11 30.63
CA GLY A 497 -32.87 -44.38 31.41
C GLY A 497 -34.03 -43.46 31.01
N LYS A 498 -35.07 -43.48 31.82
CA LYS A 498 -36.22 -42.58 31.72
C LYS A 498 -36.20 -41.54 32.82
N ILE A 499 -36.91 -40.45 32.57
CA ILE A 499 -37.11 -39.33 33.50
C ILE A 499 -38.61 -39.14 33.70
N GLU A 500 -39.02 -39.02 34.95
CA GLU A 500 -40.29 -38.43 35.33
C GLU A 500 -40.02 -37.06 35.96
N ILE A 501 -40.85 -36.08 35.61
CA ILE A 501 -40.73 -34.70 36.08
C ILE A 501 -41.98 -34.40 36.90
N ASP A 502 -41.80 -34.25 38.21
CA ASP A 502 -42.88 -33.82 39.11
C ASP A 502 -42.69 -32.34 39.48
N PHE A 503 -43.76 -31.58 39.29
CA PHE A 503 -43.85 -30.15 39.61
C PHE A 503 -44.65 -29.90 40.90
N LYS A 504 -45.11 -30.94 41.62
CA LYS A 504 -45.86 -30.81 42.88
C LYS A 504 -44.96 -30.94 44.11
N GLU A 505 -45.42 -30.36 45.23
CA GLU A 505 -44.75 -30.30 46.53
C GLU A 505 -44.01 -31.59 46.90
N GLN A 506 -42.79 -31.45 47.44
CA GLN A 506 -42.03 -32.52 48.11
C GLN A 506 -42.92 -33.20 49.18
N LYS A 507 -43.68 -34.23 48.79
CA LYS A 507 -44.10 -35.25 49.75
C LYS A 507 -42.83 -35.95 50.18
N SER A 508 -42.50 -35.82 51.46
CA SER A 508 -41.41 -36.57 52.08
C SER A 508 -41.47 -38.03 51.61
N LEU A 509 -40.51 -38.44 50.79
CA LEU A 509 -40.25 -39.84 50.48
C LEU A 509 -39.93 -40.51 51.81
N THR A 510 -40.94 -41.12 52.43
CA THR A 510 -40.75 -41.98 53.59
C THR A 510 -40.11 -43.24 53.05
N ILE A 511 -38.78 -43.32 53.13
CA ILE A 511 -38.04 -44.55 52.91
C ILE A 511 -38.61 -45.55 53.94
N PRO A 512 -39.26 -46.65 53.54
CA PRO A 512 -39.68 -47.65 54.50
C PRO A 512 -38.43 -48.16 55.23
N PRO A 513 -38.45 -48.32 56.56
CA PRO A 513 -37.30 -48.84 57.29
C PRO A 513 -36.90 -50.19 56.71
N LEU A 514 -35.58 -50.41 56.54
CA LEU A 514 -34.97 -51.59 55.92
C LEU A 514 -35.44 -52.96 56.47
N ASN A 515 -36.19 -52.99 57.59
CA ASN A 515 -36.61 -54.19 58.29
C ASN A 515 -37.95 -54.80 57.80
N THR A 516 -38.60 -54.25 56.76
CA THR A 516 -39.87 -54.81 56.25
C THR A 516 -39.78 -55.50 54.89
N ILE A 517 -38.59 -55.64 54.29
CA ILE A 517 -38.41 -56.47 53.10
C ILE A 517 -38.12 -57.90 53.55
N ASN A 518 -39.19 -58.68 53.67
CA ASN A 518 -39.17 -60.13 53.92
C ASN A 518 -39.01 -60.93 52.61
N ASP A 519 -38.20 -60.43 51.67
CA ASP A 519 -37.82 -61.19 50.48
C ASP A 519 -36.43 -61.79 50.72
N THR A 520 -36.44 -63.11 50.82
CA THR A 520 -35.28 -63.97 50.98
C THR A 520 -34.24 -63.69 49.90
N TRP A 521 -33.16 -63.01 50.25
CA TRP A 521 -31.91 -63.15 49.51
C TRP A 521 -31.44 -64.59 49.69
N SER A 522 -31.75 -65.47 48.73
CA SER A 522 -31.06 -66.76 48.66
C SER A 522 -29.64 -66.48 48.18
N THR A 523 -28.65 -66.69 49.04
CA THR A 523 -27.27 -66.88 48.58
C THR A 523 -27.27 -68.07 47.64
N GLN A 524 -27.07 -67.84 46.33
CA GLN A 524 -26.73 -68.95 45.45
C GLN A 524 -25.42 -69.53 45.95
N ASP A 525 -25.38 -70.85 46.12
CA ASP A 525 -24.13 -71.55 46.36
C ASP A 525 -23.14 -71.14 45.25
N ILE A 526 -21.96 -70.71 45.67
CA ILE A 526 -20.88 -70.25 44.82
C ILE A 526 -20.60 -71.26 43.70
N ALA A 527 -20.76 -72.57 43.97
CA ALA A 527 -20.63 -73.61 42.96
C ALA A 527 -21.65 -73.51 41.79
N SER A 528 -22.88 -73.09 42.08
CA SER A 528 -23.93 -72.89 41.06
C SER A 528 -23.65 -71.67 40.18
N ALA A 529 -23.14 -70.59 40.77
CA ALA A 529 -22.68 -69.41 40.04
C ALA A 529 -21.48 -69.74 39.11
N TYR A 530 -20.53 -70.58 39.58
CA TYR A 530 -19.41 -71.06 38.76
C TYR A 530 -19.84 -71.95 37.59
N ALA A 531 -20.79 -72.86 37.79
CA ALA A 531 -21.33 -73.70 36.72
C ALA A 531 -22.01 -72.87 35.63
N HIS A 532 -22.70 -71.79 36.02
CA HIS A 532 -23.41 -70.93 35.08
C HIS A 532 -22.46 -70.03 34.25
N LEU A 533 -21.31 -69.65 34.81
CA LEU A 533 -20.31 -68.82 34.13
C LEU A 533 -19.36 -69.65 33.25
N SER A 534 -19.01 -70.86 33.66
CA SER A 534 -18.16 -71.77 32.87
C SER A 534 -18.85 -72.27 31.59
N THR A 535 -20.17 -72.51 31.63
CA THR A 535 -20.98 -72.84 30.44
C THR A 535 -21.03 -71.71 29.39
N ARG A 536 -20.64 -70.48 29.75
CA ARG A 536 -20.50 -69.33 28.84
C ARG A 536 -19.07 -69.09 28.36
N GLY A 537 -18.16 -70.06 28.55
CA GLY A 537 -16.82 -70.04 27.95
C GLY A 537 -15.75 -69.31 28.77
N TYR A 538 -16.05 -68.92 30.02
CA TYR A 538 -15.05 -68.32 30.91
C TYR A 538 -14.20 -69.40 31.58
N GLN A 539 -12.87 -69.38 31.36
CA GLN A 539 -11.91 -70.15 32.12
C GLN A 539 -11.25 -69.26 33.19
N TYR A 540 -11.24 -69.72 34.44
CA TYR A 540 -10.71 -68.97 35.57
C TYR A 540 -9.34 -69.51 35.99
N GLY A 541 -8.43 -68.60 36.35
CA GLY A 541 -7.09 -68.94 36.84
C GLY A 541 -7.12 -69.52 38.27
N SER A 542 -6.06 -70.25 38.64
CA SER A 542 -5.93 -70.99 39.90
C SER A 542 -5.97 -70.14 41.17
N SER A 543 -5.93 -68.81 41.06
CA SER A 543 -6.05 -67.88 42.19
C SER A 543 -7.49 -67.67 42.68
N PHE A 544 -8.49 -68.15 41.95
CA PHE A 544 -9.91 -67.93 42.23
C PHE A 544 -10.59 -69.09 43.01
N GLN A 545 -9.86 -70.17 43.32
CA GLN A 545 -10.36 -71.36 44.05
C GLN A 545 -9.98 -71.43 45.54
N LYS A 546 -9.42 -70.37 46.13
CA LYS A 546 -9.09 -70.31 47.57
C LYS A 546 -10.09 -69.50 48.36
#